data_AF-A0A482VGG4-F1
#
_entry.id   AF-A0A482VGG4-F1
#
_cell.length_a   1.000
_cell.length_b   1.000
_cell.length_c   1.000
_cell.angle_alpha   90.00
_cell.angle_beta   90.00
_cell.angle_gamma   90.00
#
_symmetry.space_group_name_H-M   'P 1'
#
loop_
_entity.id
_entity.type
_entity.pdbx_description
1 polymer ?
#
loop_
_entity_poly.entity_id
_entity_poly.type
_entity_poly.pdbx_seq_one_letter_code
_entity_poly.pdbx_strand_id
1 'polypeptide(L)'
;SHFAGSQRYAAIWTGDCIADWPYLLASFQECLNANLLGIVFCGADVAGFIQNPDDELYQRWYQAGAWLPFFRAHSNKDAERREPYLKSEDVQQVVRNAIQTRYKHLPVWYTLFYQHTRDRDPIIRPLFYHYPEDTNVYQIDNQILVGSDILVRAVTEPGVSSVQVYFPGGASEFWVSAEGSEVFAGNGFAEVPVDIQSIPVFYRRQSVIVRKDTVRKNTAEMAQDGFTLYVTLDAYNRSYGILYLDDNTSFNYRDSADYNYIEIIVHDYMYKEVTKIPKGNEAGSYKNVVYTRDASGNLLKDIKINAREETVIN
;
A
#
# COMPACT_ATOMS: atom_id res chain seq x y z
N SER A 1 -4.30 1.40 -24.97
CA SER A 1 -5.07 2.66 -25.07
C SER A 1 -6.36 2.53 -24.28
N HIS A 2 -7.01 3.65 -23.94
CA HIS A 2 -8.26 3.71 -23.18
C HIS A 2 -9.02 5.01 -23.50
N PHE A 3 -10.24 5.16 -22.99
CA PHE A 3 -11.06 6.38 -23.10
C PHE A 3 -11.82 6.63 -21.79
N ALA A 4 -12.45 7.81 -21.65
CA ALA A 4 -13.31 8.11 -20.51
C ALA A 4 -14.45 7.08 -20.39
N GLY A 5 -14.51 6.36 -19.26
CA GLY A 5 -15.47 5.28 -19.02
C GLY A 5 -14.91 3.87 -19.23
N SER A 6 -13.67 3.70 -19.72
CA SER A 6 -13.02 2.38 -19.87
C SER A 6 -12.85 1.63 -18.54
N GLN A 7 -12.71 2.34 -17.41
CA GLN A 7 -12.55 1.74 -16.08
C GLN A 7 -13.71 0.84 -15.66
N ARG A 8 -14.88 0.96 -16.30
CA ARG A 8 -16.04 0.07 -16.06
C ARG A 8 -15.86 -1.33 -16.66
N TYR A 9 -14.85 -1.54 -17.49
CA TYR A 9 -14.68 -2.74 -18.32
C TYR A 9 -13.26 -3.31 -18.33
N ALA A 10 -12.23 -2.50 -18.07
CA ALA A 10 -10.84 -2.94 -18.18
C ALA A 10 -9.89 -2.22 -17.21
N ALA A 11 -8.86 -2.95 -16.75
CA ALA A 11 -7.61 -2.40 -16.22
C ALA A 11 -6.68 -1.98 -17.37
N ILE A 12 -5.63 -1.21 -17.06
CA ILE A 12 -4.62 -0.78 -18.04
C ILE A 12 -3.19 -1.02 -17.53
N TRP A 13 -2.22 -0.93 -18.44
CA TRP A 13 -0.82 -0.65 -18.10
C TRP A 13 -0.34 0.55 -18.92
N THR A 14 0.81 1.13 -18.55
CA THR A 14 1.30 2.38 -19.15
C THR A 14 1.90 2.23 -20.56
N GLY A 15 2.20 1.00 -21.00
CA GLY A 15 2.75 0.70 -22.32
C GLY A 15 4.26 0.43 -22.30
N ASP A 16 4.87 0.52 -23.48
CA ASP A 16 6.23 0.06 -23.79
C ASP A 16 7.32 1.01 -23.24
N CYS A 17 7.50 1.04 -21.91
CA CYS A 17 8.52 1.87 -21.26
C CYS A 17 9.96 1.40 -21.53
N ILE A 18 10.92 2.33 -21.54
CA ILE A 18 12.35 2.01 -21.60
C ILE A 18 12.83 1.63 -20.20
N ALA A 19 13.77 0.69 -20.09
CA ALA A 19 14.41 0.31 -18.84
C ALA A 19 15.47 1.35 -18.40
N ASP A 20 15.02 2.56 -18.04
CA ASP A 20 15.84 3.62 -17.46
C ASP A 20 15.17 4.32 -16.25
N TRP A 21 15.93 5.18 -15.57
CA TRP A 21 15.50 5.89 -14.36
C TRP A 21 14.39 6.93 -14.62
N PRO A 22 14.42 7.77 -15.68
CA PRO A 22 13.28 8.59 -16.08
C PRO A 22 11.97 7.81 -16.26
N TYR A 23 11.99 6.62 -16.87
CA TYR A 23 10.77 5.81 -17.04
C TYR A 23 10.30 5.12 -15.75
N LEU A 24 11.18 4.86 -14.78
CA LEU A 24 10.79 4.49 -13.42
C LEU A 24 10.00 5.63 -12.76
N LEU A 25 10.45 6.89 -12.87
CA LEU A 25 9.68 8.05 -12.39
C LEU A 25 8.36 8.22 -13.16
N ALA A 26 8.39 8.11 -14.49
CA ALA A 26 7.19 8.22 -15.34
C ALA A 26 6.11 7.19 -14.95
N SER A 27 6.51 5.99 -14.52
CA SER A 27 5.59 4.96 -14.01
C SER A 27 4.71 5.47 -12.87
N PHE A 28 5.23 6.34 -12.00
CA PHE A 28 4.47 6.96 -10.91
C PHE A 28 3.59 8.11 -11.44
N GLN A 29 4.16 9.02 -12.22
CA GLN A 29 3.44 10.14 -12.87
C GLN A 29 2.19 9.67 -13.65
N GLU A 30 2.34 8.64 -14.49
CA GLU A 30 1.28 8.10 -15.33
C GLU A 30 0.22 7.38 -14.50
N CYS A 31 0.61 6.59 -13.50
CA CYS A 31 -0.33 5.89 -12.63
C CYS A 31 -1.12 6.85 -11.73
N LEU A 32 -0.50 7.94 -11.25
CA LEU A 32 -1.15 9.03 -10.53
C LEU A 32 -2.21 9.71 -11.41
N ASN A 33 -1.84 10.11 -12.62
CA ASN A 33 -2.78 10.71 -13.59
C ASN A 33 -3.94 9.77 -13.92
N ALA A 34 -3.67 8.49 -14.17
CA ALA A 34 -4.70 7.47 -14.41
C ALA A 34 -5.65 7.32 -13.21
N ASN A 35 -5.12 7.36 -11.98
CA ASN A 35 -5.90 7.26 -10.75
C ASN A 35 -6.83 8.47 -10.54
N LEU A 36 -6.34 9.70 -10.76
CA LEU A 36 -7.17 10.92 -10.73
C LEU A 36 -8.30 10.90 -11.77
N LEU A 37 -8.06 10.29 -12.93
CA LEU A 37 -9.05 10.12 -14.00
C LEU A 37 -9.94 8.87 -13.81
N GLY A 38 -9.86 8.20 -12.66
CA GLY A 38 -10.71 7.07 -12.27
C GLY A 38 -10.31 5.72 -12.88
N ILE A 39 -9.18 5.63 -13.58
CA ILE A 39 -8.61 4.36 -14.07
C ILE A 39 -7.59 3.85 -13.04
N VAL A 40 -8.10 3.45 -11.86
CA VAL A 40 -7.25 3.13 -10.69
C VAL A 40 -6.48 1.83 -10.83
N PHE A 41 -6.95 0.86 -11.62
CA PHE A 41 -6.23 -0.38 -11.89
C PHE A 41 -5.20 -0.16 -13.02
N CYS A 42 -4.11 0.53 -12.67
CA CYS A 42 -3.00 0.92 -13.56
C CYS A 42 -1.64 0.53 -12.95
N GLY A 43 -0.63 0.35 -13.80
CA GLY A 43 0.76 0.04 -13.44
C GLY A 43 1.66 -0.01 -14.67
N ALA A 44 2.98 -0.06 -14.45
CA ALA A 44 3.97 -0.14 -15.51
C ALA A 44 4.48 -1.58 -15.73
N ASP A 45 5.22 -1.80 -16.83
CA ASP A 45 6.01 -3.01 -17.03
C ASP A 45 7.26 -2.96 -16.14
N VAL A 46 7.31 -3.78 -15.08
CA VAL A 46 8.46 -3.84 -14.16
C VAL A 46 9.52 -4.81 -14.74
N ALA A 47 10.81 -4.47 -14.87
CA ALA A 47 11.50 -3.21 -14.66
C ALA A 47 11.91 -2.63 -16.04
N GLY A 48 10.99 -1.97 -16.72
CA GLY A 48 11.14 -1.52 -18.10
C GLY A 48 10.83 -2.61 -19.13
N PHE A 49 10.21 -2.24 -20.25
CA PHE A 49 9.82 -3.16 -21.33
C PHE A 49 10.88 -3.28 -22.45
N ILE A 50 11.49 -2.15 -22.83
CA ILE A 50 12.56 -2.04 -23.84
C ILE A 50 13.93 -1.92 -23.15
N GLN A 51 15.00 -2.42 -23.77
CA GLN A 51 16.37 -2.45 -23.22
C GLN A 51 16.49 -3.30 -21.94
N ASN A 52 17.64 -3.27 -21.29
CA ASN A 52 17.94 -4.09 -20.10
C ASN A 52 18.35 -3.16 -18.96
N PRO A 53 17.67 -3.21 -17.80
CA PRO A 53 18.10 -2.46 -16.63
C PRO A 53 19.35 -3.08 -16.03
N ASP A 54 20.21 -2.25 -15.44
CA ASP A 54 21.19 -2.74 -14.47
C ASP A 54 20.49 -3.30 -13.21
N ASP A 55 21.25 -3.95 -12.33
CA ASP A 55 20.70 -4.60 -11.15
C ASP A 55 20.09 -3.60 -10.15
N GLU A 56 20.63 -2.38 -10.03
CA GLU A 56 20.11 -1.36 -9.12
C GLU A 56 18.74 -0.86 -9.60
N LEU A 57 18.63 -0.45 -10.86
CA LEU A 57 17.37 -0.03 -11.47
C LEU A 57 16.34 -1.16 -11.43
N TYR A 58 16.75 -2.39 -11.70
CA TYR A 58 15.88 -3.57 -11.60
C TYR A 58 15.32 -3.74 -10.18
N GLN A 59 16.17 -3.64 -9.15
CA GLN A 59 15.77 -3.70 -7.75
C GLN A 59 14.84 -2.53 -7.36
N ARG A 60 15.20 -1.29 -7.69
CA ARG A 60 14.40 -0.09 -7.37
C ARG A 60 13.03 -0.12 -8.03
N TRP A 61 12.92 -0.58 -9.28
CA TRP A 61 11.63 -0.68 -9.97
C TRP A 61 10.73 -1.74 -9.35
N TYR A 62 11.28 -2.87 -8.89
CA TYR A 62 10.50 -3.87 -8.14
C TYR A 62 10.00 -3.33 -6.80
N GLN A 63 10.83 -2.55 -6.08
CA GLN A 63 10.43 -1.88 -4.84
C GLN A 63 9.32 -0.85 -5.07
N ALA A 64 9.48 0.04 -6.06
CA ALA A 64 8.50 1.07 -6.40
C ALA A 64 7.20 0.45 -6.97
N GLY A 65 7.31 -0.52 -7.87
CA GLY A 65 6.19 -1.21 -8.51
C GLY A 65 5.32 -2.00 -7.53
N ALA A 66 5.86 -2.47 -6.40
CA ALA A 66 5.07 -3.08 -5.32
C ALA A 66 4.00 -2.11 -4.76
N TRP A 67 4.22 -0.80 -4.90
CA TRP A 67 3.31 0.25 -4.46
C TRP A 67 2.45 0.86 -5.59
N LEU A 68 2.45 0.29 -6.79
CA LEU A 68 1.49 0.63 -7.86
C LEU A 68 0.29 -0.33 -7.85
N PRO A 69 -0.93 0.11 -8.23
CA PRO A 69 -2.12 -0.75 -8.18
C PRO A 69 -1.98 -2.07 -8.97
N PHE A 70 -1.39 -2.03 -10.17
CA PHE A 70 -1.03 -3.22 -10.96
C PHE A 70 0.47 -3.49 -10.87
N PHE A 71 0.85 -4.59 -10.21
CA PHE A 71 2.23 -5.01 -10.07
C PHE A 71 2.50 -6.23 -10.96
N ARG A 72 3.14 -6.02 -12.12
CA ARG A 72 3.46 -7.04 -13.12
C ARG A 72 4.85 -6.80 -13.70
N ALA A 73 5.62 -7.88 -13.86
CA ALA A 73 6.89 -7.84 -14.57
C ALA A 73 6.73 -8.23 -16.04
N HIS A 74 7.40 -7.53 -16.95
CA HIS A 74 7.30 -7.78 -18.40
C HIS A 74 8.44 -7.15 -19.19
N SER A 75 8.80 -7.75 -20.32
CA SER A 75 9.71 -7.19 -21.32
C SER A 75 9.36 -7.69 -22.71
N ASN A 76 9.87 -7.01 -23.74
CA ASN A 76 9.77 -7.50 -25.11
C ASN A 76 10.65 -8.75 -25.33
N LYS A 77 10.36 -9.50 -26.39
CA LYS A 77 11.03 -10.78 -26.71
C LYS A 77 12.55 -10.67 -27.01
N ASP A 78 13.04 -9.48 -27.33
CA ASP A 78 14.41 -9.20 -27.76
C ASP A 78 15.25 -8.58 -26.62
N ALA A 79 14.61 -8.28 -25.48
CA ALA A 79 15.22 -7.80 -24.24
C ALA A 79 15.45 -8.95 -23.24
N GLU A 80 16.24 -8.69 -22.19
CA GLU A 80 16.43 -9.62 -21.10
C GLU A 80 15.12 -9.93 -20.36
N ARG A 81 15.00 -11.17 -19.93
CA ARG A 81 13.88 -11.68 -19.13
C ARG A 81 13.80 -10.96 -17.79
N ARG A 82 12.58 -10.66 -17.34
CA ARG A 82 12.34 -9.94 -16.07
C ARG A 82 12.12 -10.85 -14.87
N GLU A 83 12.08 -12.16 -15.04
CA GLU A 83 11.83 -13.09 -13.94
C GLU A 83 13.00 -13.13 -12.91
N PRO A 84 12.76 -12.87 -11.61
CA PRO A 84 13.85 -12.66 -10.64
C PRO A 84 14.80 -13.83 -10.46
N TYR A 85 14.35 -15.07 -10.65
CA TYR A 85 15.16 -16.28 -10.47
C TYR A 85 16.35 -16.40 -11.45
N LEU A 86 16.47 -15.49 -12.42
CA LEU A 86 17.59 -15.40 -13.37
C LEU A 86 18.72 -14.48 -12.88
N LYS A 87 18.50 -13.71 -11.81
CA LYS A 87 19.49 -12.78 -11.22
C LYS A 87 20.30 -13.44 -10.10
N SER A 88 21.35 -12.76 -9.62
CA SER A 88 22.13 -13.17 -8.46
C SER A 88 21.28 -13.26 -7.18
N GLU A 89 21.73 -14.01 -6.17
CA GLU A 89 20.94 -14.19 -4.94
C GLU A 89 20.72 -12.87 -4.17
N ASP A 90 21.70 -11.95 -4.19
CA ASP A 90 21.58 -10.63 -3.56
C ASP A 90 20.48 -9.79 -4.24
N VAL A 91 20.39 -9.83 -5.57
CA VAL A 91 19.32 -9.18 -6.34
C VAL A 91 17.98 -9.86 -6.09
N GLN A 92 17.96 -11.20 -6.09
CA GLN A 92 16.76 -11.96 -5.74
C GLN A 92 16.25 -11.64 -4.35
N GLN A 93 17.11 -11.47 -3.35
CA GLN A 93 16.69 -11.18 -1.98
C GLN A 93 16.00 -9.81 -1.86
N VAL A 94 16.53 -8.78 -2.50
CA VAL A 94 15.90 -7.44 -2.54
C VAL A 94 14.55 -7.49 -3.25
N VAL A 95 14.47 -8.15 -4.41
CA VAL A 95 13.20 -8.29 -5.16
C VAL A 95 12.18 -9.15 -4.41
N ARG A 96 12.64 -10.20 -3.72
CA ARG A 96 11.84 -11.04 -2.83
C ARG A 96 11.27 -10.24 -1.66
N ASN A 97 12.05 -9.33 -1.06
CA ASN A 97 11.57 -8.40 -0.05
C ASN A 97 10.46 -7.49 -0.60
N ALA A 98 10.63 -6.91 -1.78
CA ALA A 98 9.62 -6.07 -2.43
C ALA A 98 8.30 -6.84 -2.71
N ILE A 99 8.40 -8.06 -3.25
CA ILE A 99 7.24 -8.94 -3.49
C ILE A 99 6.54 -9.32 -2.17
N GLN A 100 7.31 -9.66 -1.14
CA GLN A 100 6.75 -9.91 0.20
C GLN A 100 6.06 -8.67 0.75
N THR A 101 6.64 -7.48 0.60
CA THR A 101 6.01 -6.21 1.02
C THR A 101 4.67 -6.00 0.31
N ARG A 102 4.58 -6.25 -1.00
CA ARG A 102 3.27 -6.25 -1.70
C ARG A 102 2.29 -7.23 -1.05
N TYR A 103 2.70 -8.48 -0.83
CA TYR A 103 1.84 -9.54 -0.30
C TYR A 103 1.33 -9.21 1.12
N LYS A 104 2.19 -8.65 1.99
CA LYS A 104 1.82 -8.21 3.34
C LYS A 104 0.72 -7.14 3.31
N HIS A 105 0.76 -6.22 2.34
CA HIS A 105 -0.19 -5.10 2.22
C HIS A 105 -1.42 -5.41 1.36
N LEU A 106 -1.62 -6.64 0.87
CA LEU A 106 -2.83 -7.00 0.11
C LEU A 106 -4.16 -6.62 0.79
N PRO A 107 -4.33 -6.68 2.13
CA PRO A 107 -5.58 -6.23 2.75
C PRO A 107 -5.85 -4.73 2.56
N VAL A 108 -4.81 -3.89 2.55
CA VAL A 108 -4.91 -2.45 2.23
C VAL A 108 -5.35 -2.27 0.79
N TRP A 109 -4.65 -2.92 -0.16
CA TRP A 109 -5.00 -2.84 -1.59
C TRP A 109 -6.45 -3.27 -1.83
N TYR A 110 -6.87 -4.39 -1.25
CA TYR A 110 -8.21 -4.93 -1.45
C TYR A 110 -9.30 -4.02 -0.86
N THR A 111 -9.05 -3.45 0.32
CA THR A 111 -9.95 -2.46 0.95
C THR A 111 -10.07 -1.20 0.11
N LEU A 112 -8.97 -0.67 -0.42
CA LEU A 112 -8.98 0.52 -1.29
C LEU A 112 -9.66 0.25 -2.64
N PHE A 113 -9.49 -0.94 -3.23
CA PHE A 113 -10.21 -1.33 -4.45
C PHE A 113 -11.72 -1.36 -4.21
N TYR A 114 -12.18 -1.96 -3.10
CA TYR A 114 -13.60 -1.93 -2.74
C TYR A 114 -14.11 -0.50 -2.48
N GLN A 115 -13.38 0.30 -1.69
CA GLN A 115 -13.73 1.70 -1.41
C GLN A 115 -13.83 2.52 -2.71
N HIS A 116 -12.93 2.31 -3.69
CA HIS A 116 -13.03 2.97 -4.98
C HIS A 116 -14.36 2.67 -5.69
N THR A 117 -14.90 1.44 -5.61
CA THR A 117 -16.20 1.13 -6.25
C THR A 117 -17.35 1.95 -5.67
N ARG A 118 -17.30 2.22 -4.36
CA ARG A 118 -18.32 2.93 -3.57
C ARG A 118 -18.15 4.45 -3.65
N ASP A 119 -16.98 4.95 -3.28
CA ASP A 119 -16.70 6.35 -2.97
C ASP A 119 -16.03 7.09 -4.15
N ARG A 120 -15.49 6.35 -5.13
CA ARG A 120 -14.79 6.85 -6.35
C ARG A 120 -13.47 7.58 -6.12
N ASP A 121 -13.07 7.75 -4.86
CA ASP A 121 -11.73 8.09 -4.40
C ASP A 121 -10.63 7.30 -5.14
N PRO A 122 -9.51 7.93 -5.57
CA PRO A 122 -8.39 7.20 -6.16
C PRO A 122 -7.68 6.28 -5.14
N ILE A 123 -7.09 5.18 -5.62
CA ILE A 123 -6.41 4.19 -4.78
C ILE A 123 -5.02 4.68 -4.41
N ILE A 124 -4.24 5.08 -5.42
CA ILE A 124 -3.04 5.90 -5.20
C ILE A 124 -3.36 7.35 -5.51
N ARG A 125 -2.82 8.27 -4.72
CA ARG A 125 -3.17 9.69 -4.75
C ARG A 125 -1.91 10.54 -4.76
N PRO A 126 -1.86 11.63 -5.55
CA PRO A 126 -0.83 12.64 -5.38
C PRO A 126 -1.07 13.36 -4.05
N LEU A 127 -0.03 13.95 -3.48
CA LEU A 127 -0.14 14.60 -2.17
C LEU A 127 -1.20 15.72 -2.16
N PHE A 128 -1.33 16.50 -3.25
CA PHE A 128 -2.30 17.60 -3.33
C PHE A 128 -3.76 17.15 -3.22
N TYR A 129 -4.05 15.85 -3.40
CA TYR A 129 -5.40 15.31 -3.21
C TYR A 129 -5.87 15.41 -1.75
N HIS A 130 -4.94 15.24 -0.80
CA HIS A 130 -5.21 15.39 0.64
C HIS A 130 -4.78 16.76 1.18
N TYR A 131 -3.82 17.42 0.53
CA TYR A 131 -3.23 18.69 0.97
C TYR A 131 -3.32 19.77 -0.13
N PRO A 132 -4.53 20.16 -0.59
CA PRO A 132 -4.69 21.11 -1.69
C PRO A 132 -4.19 22.53 -1.35
N GLU A 133 -4.21 22.92 -0.08
CA GLU A 133 -3.71 24.22 0.37
C GLU A 133 -2.18 24.30 0.44
N ASP A 134 -1.47 23.16 0.36
CA ASP A 134 -0.01 23.10 0.39
C ASP A 134 0.57 23.12 -1.03
N THR A 135 0.86 24.33 -1.54
CA THR A 135 1.35 24.52 -2.91
C THR A 135 2.69 23.84 -3.20
N ASN A 136 3.46 23.46 -2.18
CA ASN A 136 4.75 22.78 -2.36
C ASN A 136 4.57 21.37 -2.94
N VAL A 137 3.43 20.72 -2.69
CA VAL A 137 3.24 19.31 -3.06
C VAL A 137 2.76 19.10 -4.50
N TYR A 138 2.49 20.18 -5.23
CA TYR A 138 1.92 20.14 -6.58
C TYR A 138 2.91 19.64 -7.64
N GLN A 139 4.21 19.73 -7.39
CA GLN A 139 5.29 19.23 -8.25
C GLN A 139 5.91 17.92 -7.73
N ILE A 140 5.29 17.29 -6.73
CA ILE A 140 5.77 16.05 -6.14
C ILE A 140 5.00 14.87 -6.76
N ASP A 141 5.65 14.24 -7.72
CA ASP A 141 5.14 13.11 -8.51
C ASP A 141 5.91 11.79 -8.26
N ASN A 142 7.00 11.89 -7.50
CA ASN A 142 7.88 10.80 -7.09
C ASN A 142 7.50 10.21 -5.70
N GLN A 143 6.47 10.79 -5.08
CA GLN A 143 5.79 10.30 -3.87
C GLN A 143 4.31 10.06 -4.15
N ILE A 144 3.75 9.03 -3.51
CA ILE A 144 2.32 8.72 -3.56
C ILE A 144 1.78 8.47 -2.15
N LEU A 145 0.49 8.75 -1.97
CA LEU A 145 -0.30 8.18 -0.89
C LEU A 145 -1.04 6.95 -1.41
N VAL A 146 -0.96 5.84 -0.70
CA VAL A 146 -1.81 4.66 -0.90
C VAL A 146 -2.97 4.78 0.09
N GLY A 147 -4.15 5.12 -0.40
CA GLY A 147 -5.27 5.57 0.42
C GLY A 147 -5.00 6.94 1.06
N SER A 148 -5.30 7.06 2.36
CA SER A 148 -4.99 8.24 3.18
C SER A 148 -3.79 8.08 4.10
N ASP A 149 -3.32 6.84 4.29
CA ASP A 149 -2.59 6.45 5.51
C ASP A 149 -1.19 5.86 5.27
N ILE A 150 -0.79 5.61 4.01
CA ILE A 150 0.55 5.15 3.67
C ILE A 150 1.18 6.10 2.67
N LEU A 151 2.28 6.76 3.08
CA LEU A 151 3.12 7.59 2.23
C LEU A 151 4.29 6.74 1.70
N VAL A 152 4.53 6.79 0.39
CA VAL A 152 5.62 6.06 -0.28
C VAL A 152 6.44 7.05 -1.10
N ARG A 153 7.76 7.02 -0.96
CA ARG A 153 8.73 7.67 -1.88
C ARG A 153 9.41 6.56 -2.67
N ALA A 154 9.24 6.53 -3.99
CA ALA A 154 10.11 5.70 -4.84
C ALA A 154 11.56 6.20 -4.75
N VAL A 155 12.56 5.36 -4.97
CA VAL A 155 13.93 5.84 -5.24
C VAL A 155 14.10 5.85 -6.75
N THR A 156 14.29 7.05 -7.32
CA THR A 156 14.24 7.34 -8.77
C THR A 156 15.58 7.85 -9.30
N GLU A 157 16.61 7.77 -8.47
CA GLU A 157 17.93 8.34 -8.68
C GLU A 157 19.00 7.23 -8.46
N PRO A 158 19.96 7.04 -9.39
CA PRO A 158 20.98 5.99 -9.26
C PRO A 158 22.03 6.30 -8.19
N GLY A 159 22.47 5.27 -7.46
CA GLY A 159 23.62 5.32 -6.57
C GLY A 159 23.45 6.17 -5.30
N VAL A 160 22.22 6.54 -4.94
CA VAL A 160 21.93 7.41 -3.79
C VAL A 160 21.88 6.66 -2.47
N SER A 161 22.43 7.28 -1.42
CA SER A 161 22.39 6.81 -0.02
C SER A 161 21.38 7.57 0.86
N SER A 162 20.75 8.61 0.32
CA SER A 162 19.66 9.36 0.94
C SER A 162 18.74 9.92 -0.14
N VAL A 163 17.49 10.18 0.21
CA VAL A 163 16.53 10.91 -0.64
C VAL A 163 15.80 11.96 0.17
N GLN A 164 15.37 13.03 -0.50
CA GLN A 164 14.41 13.97 0.09
C GLN A 164 13.01 13.37 0.07
N VAL A 165 12.35 13.41 1.23
CA VAL A 165 10.94 13.03 1.42
C VAL A 165 10.18 14.24 1.95
N TYR A 166 9.12 14.64 1.26
CA TYR A 166 8.19 15.64 1.76
C TYR A 166 7.16 15.00 2.68
N PHE A 167 7.10 15.45 3.92
CA PHE A 167 6.09 15.08 4.90
C PHE A 167 5.03 16.19 4.98
N PRO A 168 3.80 15.95 4.48
CA PRO A 168 2.72 16.94 4.50
C PRO A 168 1.95 16.95 5.84
N GLY A 169 1.01 17.90 5.96
CA GLY A 169 0.01 17.96 7.03
C GLY A 169 0.32 18.91 8.20
N GLY A 170 1.45 19.61 8.17
CA GLY A 170 1.87 20.56 9.20
C GLY A 170 2.38 19.89 10.49
N ALA A 171 2.80 20.70 11.46
CA ALA A 171 3.42 20.25 12.71
C ALA A 171 2.51 19.39 13.63
N SER A 172 1.21 19.33 13.35
CA SER A 172 0.23 18.46 14.02
C SER A 172 0.13 17.07 13.39
N GLU A 173 0.58 16.90 12.15
CA GLU A 173 0.60 15.60 11.49
C GLU A 173 1.97 14.93 11.65
N PHE A 174 1.95 13.60 11.73
CA PHE A 174 3.15 12.80 11.87
C PHE A 174 3.08 11.55 11.00
N TRP A 175 4.25 11.10 10.55
CA TRP A 175 4.46 9.96 9.69
C TRP A 175 5.49 9.02 10.34
N VAL A 176 5.12 7.77 10.55
CA VAL A 176 5.93 6.76 11.26
C VAL A 176 6.53 5.81 10.24
N SER A 177 7.85 5.55 10.30
CA SER A 177 8.51 4.60 9.40
C SER A 177 7.87 3.21 9.45
N ALA A 178 7.61 2.61 8.28
CA ALA A 178 7.02 1.27 8.20
C ALA A 178 8.00 0.13 8.53
N GLU A 179 9.31 0.43 8.54
CA GLU A 179 10.40 -0.53 8.81
C GLU A 179 11.15 -0.25 10.13
N GLY A 180 10.96 0.94 10.72
CA GLY A 180 11.62 1.37 11.95
C GLY A 180 10.68 2.03 12.96
N SER A 181 11.26 2.80 13.89
CA SER A 181 10.53 3.59 14.89
C SER A 181 10.69 5.10 14.71
N GLU A 182 11.26 5.53 13.58
CA GLU A 182 11.44 6.95 13.26
C GLU A 182 10.09 7.62 12.99
N VAL A 183 9.94 8.86 13.45
CA VAL A 183 8.72 9.65 13.33
C VAL A 183 9.06 11.03 12.79
N PHE A 184 8.41 11.39 11.69
CA PHE A 184 8.61 12.64 10.96
C PHE A 184 7.37 13.51 11.12
N ALA A 185 7.53 14.78 11.48
CA ALA A 185 6.42 15.75 11.51
C ALA A 185 6.12 16.25 10.08
N GLY A 186 4.88 16.68 9.83
CA GLY A 186 4.39 17.21 8.55
C GLY A 186 4.96 18.58 8.13
N ASN A 187 6.25 18.83 8.38
CA ASN A 187 6.91 20.13 8.24
C ASN A 187 7.66 20.28 6.90
N GLY A 188 7.27 19.54 5.86
CA GLY A 188 7.88 19.58 4.53
C GLY A 188 9.03 18.58 4.36
N PHE A 189 10.07 18.98 3.63
CA PHE A 189 11.18 18.08 3.28
C PHE A 189 12.06 17.70 4.47
N ALA A 190 12.37 16.41 4.57
CA ALA A 190 13.48 15.90 5.36
C ALA A 190 14.34 14.92 4.52
N GLU A 191 15.62 14.85 4.85
CA GLU A 191 16.54 13.86 4.29
C GLU A 191 16.34 12.51 4.99
N VAL A 192 16.05 11.47 4.21
CA VAL A 192 15.85 10.10 4.70
C VAL A 192 16.96 9.21 4.12
N PRO A 193 17.77 8.54 4.95
CA PRO A 193 18.75 7.57 4.48
C PRO A 193 18.08 6.41 3.73
N VAL A 194 18.72 5.92 2.68
CA VAL A 194 18.29 4.73 1.94
C VAL A 194 19.47 3.82 1.64
N ASP A 195 19.23 2.52 1.67
CA ASP A 195 20.10 1.53 1.05
C ASP A 195 19.32 0.77 -0.04
N ILE A 196 19.92 -0.29 -0.60
CA ILE A 196 19.29 -1.07 -1.67
C ILE A 196 18.19 -2.02 -1.19
N GLN A 197 18.02 -2.26 0.11
CA GLN A 197 17.08 -3.26 0.64
C GLN A 197 15.62 -2.83 0.55
N SER A 198 15.33 -1.54 0.76
CA SER A 198 13.98 -0.98 0.73
C SER A 198 13.92 0.44 0.16
N ILE A 199 12.72 1.01 0.12
CA ILE A 199 12.44 2.41 -0.20
C ILE A 199 11.66 3.06 0.95
N PRO A 200 11.68 4.39 1.12
CA PRO A 200 10.98 5.03 2.23
C PRO A 200 9.46 4.85 2.15
N VAL A 201 8.90 4.23 3.18
CA VAL A 201 7.46 4.01 3.38
C VAL A 201 7.10 4.40 4.80
N PHE A 202 6.03 5.17 4.95
CA PHE A 202 5.58 5.70 6.24
C PHE A 202 4.09 5.52 6.42
N TYR A 203 3.67 5.17 7.64
CA TYR A 203 2.28 5.13 8.04
C TYR A 203 1.91 6.45 8.72
N ARG A 204 0.80 7.06 8.30
CA ARG A 204 0.24 8.26 8.93
C ARG A 204 -0.05 7.95 10.39
N ARG A 205 0.21 8.89 11.29
CA ARG A 205 -0.24 8.82 12.69
C ARG A 205 -1.78 8.80 12.73
N GLN A 206 -2.36 8.13 13.73
CA GLN A 206 -3.80 7.86 13.88
C GLN A 206 -4.37 6.76 12.96
N SER A 207 -3.53 5.95 12.31
CA SER A 207 -3.95 4.90 11.38
C SER A 207 -3.87 3.48 11.98
N VAL A 208 -4.70 2.58 11.46
CA VAL A 208 -4.56 1.13 11.63
C VAL A 208 -4.32 0.50 10.26
N ILE A 209 -3.06 0.15 9.97
CA ILE A 209 -2.66 -0.51 8.73
C ILE A 209 -2.80 -2.02 8.90
N VAL A 210 -3.74 -2.60 8.15
CA VAL A 210 -4.05 -4.04 8.20
C VAL A 210 -3.16 -4.81 7.21
N ARG A 211 -2.40 -5.77 7.72
CA ARG A 211 -1.45 -6.59 6.95
C ARG A 211 -1.69 -8.09 7.14
N LYS A 212 -1.06 -8.91 6.29
CA LYS A 212 -0.87 -10.35 6.51
C LYS A 212 0.62 -10.67 6.49
N ASP A 213 1.27 -10.64 7.65
CA ASP A 213 2.72 -10.75 7.74
C ASP A 213 3.28 -12.17 7.51
N THR A 214 2.42 -13.19 7.63
CA THR A 214 2.71 -14.56 7.16
C THR A 214 2.54 -14.63 5.64
N VAL A 215 3.62 -14.40 4.89
CA VAL A 215 3.59 -14.46 3.41
C VAL A 215 3.68 -15.90 2.89
N ARG A 216 2.85 -16.24 1.90
CA ARG A 216 2.85 -17.53 1.19
C ARG A 216 3.19 -17.35 -0.30
N LYS A 217 3.13 -18.44 -1.09
CA LYS A 217 3.52 -18.41 -2.50
C LYS A 217 2.48 -17.75 -3.42
N ASN A 218 1.24 -17.66 -2.96
CA ASN A 218 0.10 -17.10 -3.70
C ASN A 218 -1.01 -16.66 -2.72
N THR A 219 -1.99 -15.92 -3.23
CA THR A 219 -3.11 -15.38 -2.44
C THR A 219 -4.04 -16.45 -1.88
N ALA A 220 -4.22 -17.58 -2.58
CA ALA A 220 -5.07 -18.68 -2.12
C ALA A 220 -4.48 -19.38 -0.88
N GLU A 221 -3.16 -19.59 -0.84
CA GLU A 221 -2.45 -20.07 0.35
C GLU A 221 -2.55 -19.07 1.52
N MET A 222 -2.54 -17.75 1.24
CA MET A 222 -2.72 -16.70 2.25
C MET A 222 -4.16 -16.50 2.72
N ALA A 223 -5.17 -17.12 2.10
CA ALA A 223 -6.57 -16.83 2.37
C ALA A 223 -6.92 -17.03 3.86
N GLN A 224 -6.39 -18.10 4.46
CA GLN A 224 -6.61 -18.49 5.86
C GLN A 224 -5.56 -17.95 6.85
N ASP A 225 -4.53 -17.24 6.39
CA ASP A 225 -3.57 -16.60 7.29
C ASP A 225 -4.20 -15.39 8.00
N GLY A 226 -3.90 -15.24 9.29
CA GLY A 226 -4.45 -14.18 10.13
C GLY A 226 -3.92 -12.79 9.78
N PHE A 227 -4.66 -11.76 10.23
CA PHE A 227 -4.26 -10.36 10.05
C PHE A 227 -3.34 -9.88 11.17
N THR A 228 -2.49 -8.92 10.81
CA THR A 228 -1.61 -8.14 11.69
C THR A 228 -2.02 -6.68 11.62
N LEU A 229 -2.16 -6.01 12.77
CA LEU A 229 -2.56 -4.61 12.85
C LEU A 229 -1.38 -3.75 13.28
N TYR A 230 -0.88 -2.92 12.36
CA TYR A 230 0.10 -1.87 12.68
C TYR A 230 -0.66 -0.62 13.10
N VAL A 231 -0.48 -0.19 14.35
CA VAL A 231 -1.30 0.85 14.99
C VAL A 231 -0.44 2.05 15.33
N THR A 232 -0.80 3.23 14.83
CA THR A 232 -0.19 4.51 15.21
C THR A 232 -1.26 5.36 15.89
N LEU A 233 -1.08 5.74 17.16
CA LEU A 233 -2.10 6.50 17.91
C LEU A 233 -1.95 8.03 17.72
N ASP A 234 -3.05 8.78 17.73
CA ASP A 234 -3.08 10.26 17.74
C ASP A 234 -2.59 10.84 19.09
N ALA A 235 -2.84 12.14 19.34
CA ALA A 235 -2.52 12.79 20.62
C ALA A 235 -3.52 12.46 21.76
N TYR A 236 -4.63 11.82 21.44
CA TYR A 236 -5.71 11.40 22.33
C TYR A 236 -5.75 9.86 22.48
N ASN A 237 -4.66 9.18 22.13
CA ASN A 237 -4.49 7.73 22.13
C ASN A 237 -5.49 6.95 21.23
N ARG A 238 -5.90 7.51 20.10
CA ARG A 238 -6.84 6.88 19.15
C ARG A 238 -6.21 6.57 17.81
N SER A 239 -6.69 5.53 17.16
CA SER A 239 -6.43 5.28 15.74
C SER A 239 -7.64 4.67 15.05
N TYR A 240 -7.76 4.91 13.74
CA TYR A 240 -8.81 4.37 12.89
C TYR A 240 -8.20 3.64 11.69
N GLY A 241 -8.84 2.55 11.26
CA GLY A 241 -8.56 1.92 9.98
C GLY A 241 -9.73 1.04 9.56
N ILE A 242 -9.63 0.48 8.35
CA ILE A 242 -10.72 -0.26 7.72
C ILE A 242 -10.19 -1.57 7.14
N LEU A 243 -10.99 -2.63 7.25
CA LEU A 243 -10.75 -3.91 6.57
C LEU A 243 -11.98 -4.34 5.78
N TYR A 244 -11.82 -4.55 4.48
CA TYR A 244 -12.81 -5.20 3.62
C TYR A 244 -12.47 -6.68 3.38
N LEU A 245 -13.47 -7.56 3.45
CA LEU A 245 -13.37 -9.00 3.19
C LEU A 245 -14.63 -9.54 2.49
N ASP A 246 -14.47 -10.35 1.46
CA ASP A 246 -15.53 -11.13 0.81
C ASP A 246 -15.01 -12.53 0.43
N ASP A 247 -15.66 -13.20 -0.53
CA ASP A 247 -15.23 -14.51 -1.05
C ASP A 247 -14.07 -14.48 -2.07
N ASN A 248 -13.56 -13.28 -2.41
CA ASN A 248 -12.47 -12.99 -3.35
C ASN A 248 -12.69 -13.45 -4.81
N THR A 249 -13.89 -13.93 -5.18
CA THR A 249 -14.10 -14.64 -6.46
C THR A 249 -15.40 -14.32 -7.19
N SER A 250 -16.46 -13.91 -6.50
CA SER A 250 -17.79 -13.70 -7.05
C SER A 250 -18.19 -12.22 -7.13
N PHE A 251 -19.44 -11.97 -7.55
CA PHE A 251 -20.07 -10.65 -7.46
C PHE A 251 -21.06 -10.54 -6.29
N ASN A 252 -21.07 -11.49 -5.35
CA ASN A 252 -21.99 -11.49 -4.21
C ASN A 252 -21.85 -10.22 -3.35
N TYR A 253 -20.65 -9.61 -3.30
CA TYR A 253 -20.46 -8.32 -2.64
C TYR A 253 -21.36 -7.20 -3.20
N ARG A 254 -21.70 -7.28 -4.49
CA ARG A 254 -22.59 -6.35 -5.21
C ARG A 254 -24.03 -6.85 -5.24
N ASP A 255 -24.21 -8.13 -5.52
CA ASP A 255 -25.52 -8.71 -5.88
C ASP A 255 -26.35 -9.14 -4.66
N SER A 256 -25.70 -9.55 -3.57
CA SER A 256 -26.35 -9.93 -2.30
C SER A 256 -25.83 -9.16 -1.08
N ALA A 257 -24.84 -8.28 -1.26
CA ALA A 257 -24.11 -7.59 -0.21
C ALA A 257 -23.45 -8.55 0.82
N ASP A 258 -22.93 -9.68 0.32
CA ASP A 258 -22.16 -10.67 1.08
C ASP A 258 -20.69 -10.23 1.17
N TYR A 259 -20.40 -9.42 2.18
CA TYR A 259 -19.06 -8.95 2.52
C TYR A 259 -19.02 -8.43 3.96
N ASN A 260 -17.81 -8.29 4.50
CA ASN A 260 -17.54 -7.66 5.78
C ASN A 260 -16.76 -6.37 5.51
N TYR A 261 -17.33 -5.23 5.91
CA TYR A 261 -16.64 -3.94 5.91
C TYR A 261 -16.49 -3.52 7.37
N ILE A 262 -15.28 -3.66 7.90
CA ILE A 262 -14.97 -3.61 9.33
C ILE A 262 -14.25 -2.31 9.61
N GLU A 263 -14.83 -1.46 10.46
CA GLU A 263 -14.12 -0.34 11.05
C GLU A 263 -13.33 -0.82 12.27
N ILE A 264 -12.08 -0.37 12.39
CA ILE A 264 -11.17 -0.74 13.47
C ILE A 264 -10.79 0.53 14.21
N ILE A 265 -11.33 0.68 15.42
CA ILE A 265 -11.01 1.78 16.32
C ILE A 265 -10.17 1.21 17.48
N VAL A 266 -9.10 1.91 17.86
CA VAL A 266 -8.26 1.56 19.02
C VAL A 266 -8.23 2.75 19.96
N HIS A 267 -8.40 2.51 21.27
CA HIS A 267 -8.47 3.53 22.32
C HIS A 267 -7.52 3.17 23.46
N ASP A 268 -6.41 3.90 23.58
CA ASP A 268 -5.26 3.48 24.39
C ASP A 268 -4.66 2.14 23.91
N TYR A 269 -3.46 1.81 24.38
CA TYR A 269 -2.88 0.48 24.14
C TYR A 269 -3.59 -0.64 24.93
N MET A 270 -4.54 -0.28 25.79
CA MET A 270 -5.20 -1.14 26.79
C MET A 270 -6.68 -1.45 26.51
N TYR A 271 -7.40 -0.64 25.72
CA TYR A 271 -8.84 -0.83 25.44
C TYR A 271 -9.11 -0.86 23.93
N LYS A 272 -9.92 -1.83 23.48
CA LYS A 272 -10.09 -2.10 22.04
C LYS A 272 -11.51 -2.49 21.73
N GLU A 273 -12.28 -1.51 21.30
CA GLU A 273 -13.66 -1.67 20.84
C GLU A 273 -13.66 -1.80 19.31
N VAL A 274 -13.87 -3.02 18.80
CA VAL A 274 -14.06 -3.26 17.37
C VAL A 274 -15.55 -3.11 17.06
N THR A 275 -16.00 -1.86 16.91
CA THR A 275 -17.41 -1.56 16.62
C THR A 275 -17.76 -1.96 15.19
N LYS A 276 -18.50 -3.06 15.02
CA LYS A 276 -19.06 -3.46 13.73
C LYS A 276 -20.16 -2.47 13.32
N ILE A 277 -19.99 -1.77 12.20
CA ILE A 277 -21.10 -1.10 11.49
C ILE A 277 -21.45 -1.94 10.25
N PRO A 278 -22.48 -2.82 10.31
CA PRO A 278 -22.90 -3.58 9.14
C PRO A 278 -23.54 -2.64 8.11
N LYS A 279 -22.92 -2.55 6.93
CA LYS A 279 -23.61 -2.22 5.68
C LYS A 279 -23.44 -3.42 4.76
N GLY A 280 -24.25 -4.46 4.97
CA GLY A 280 -24.15 -5.77 4.30
C GLY A 280 -24.96 -6.81 5.07
N ASN A 281 -25.50 -7.82 4.37
CA ASN A 281 -26.41 -8.80 4.96
C ASN A 281 -25.65 -10.02 5.50
N GLU A 282 -25.47 -10.05 6.82
CA GLU A 282 -24.94 -11.16 7.62
C GLU A 282 -23.45 -11.54 7.42
N ALA A 283 -22.99 -12.59 8.10
CA ALA A 283 -21.66 -12.63 8.73
C ALA A 283 -20.69 -13.66 8.13
N GLY A 284 -19.51 -13.18 7.69
CA GLY A 284 -18.36 -14.05 7.41
C GLY A 284 -17.63 -14.44 8.70
N SER A 285 -17.34 -15.74 8.87
CA SER A 285 -16.60 -16.23 10.04
C SER A 285 -15.10 -16.27 9.76
N TYR A 286 -14.31 -15.52 10.54
CA TYR A 286 -12.84 -15.60 10.51
C TYR A 286 -12.31 -15.94 11.92
N LYS A 287 -11.24 -16.73 11.99
CA LYS A 287 -10.55 -17.08 13.25
C LYS A 287 -9.13 -16.53 13.24
N ASN A 288 -8.72 -16.01 14.39
CA ASN A 288 -7.37 -15.56 14.75
C ASN A 288 -6.88 -14.29 14.03
N VAL A 289 -6.92 -13.17 14.77
CA VAL A 289 -6.07 -12.00 14.53
C VAL A 289 -4.85 -12.13 15.44
N VAL A 290 -3.66 -11.77 14.95
CA VAL A 290 -2.38 -11.92 15.66
C VAL A 290 -1.72 -10.55 15.82
N TYR A 291 -1.30 -10.23 17.04
CA TYR A 291 -0.99 -8.85 17.46
C TYR A 291 0.52 -8.56 17.52
N THR A 292 0.92 -7.47 16.85
CA THR A 292 2.27 -6.87 16.71
C THR A 292 2.11 -5.57 15.92
N ARG A 293 2.61 -4.38 16.29
CA ARG A 293 3.42 -3.88 17.45
C ARG A 293 2.91 -2.48 17.87
N ASP A 294 3.48 -1.87 18.92
CA ASP A 294 3.35 -0.41 19.18
C ASP A 294 4.34 0.41 18.32
N ALA A 295 4.22 1.74 18.38
CA ALA A 295 5.08 2.68 17.63
C ALA A 295 6.58 2.68 18.08
N SER A 296 6.92 2.00 19.17
CA SER A 296 8.30 1.75 19.62
C SER A 296 8.78 0.32 19.31
N GLY A 297 7.97 -0.46 18.59
CA GLY A 297 8.28 -1.83 18.22
C GLY A 297 7.97 -2.89 19.29
N ASN A 298 7.29 -2.55 20.39
CA ASN A 298 6.93 -3.52 21.43
C ASN A 298 5.73 -4.38 21.02
N LEU A 299 5.70 -5.62 21.51
CA LEU A 299 4.66 -6.59 21.20
C LEU A 299 3.39 -6.31 22.02
N LEU A 300 2.40 -5.63 21.43
CA LEU A 300 1.05 -5.54 22.00
C LEU A 300 0.42 -6.93 22.00
N LYS A 301 0.18 -7.52 23.19
CA LYS A 301 -0.50 -8.80 23.34
C LYS A 301 -2.01 -8.62 23.48
N ASP A 302 -2.73 -9.71 23.21
CA ASP A 302 -4.14 -9.95 23.51
C ASP A 302 -5.17 -8.91 23.01
N ILE A 303 -5.86 -9.30 21.93
CA ILE A 303 -7.25 -8.95 21.65
C ILE A 303 -7.95 -10.25 21.23
N LYS A 304 -9.27 -10.24 21.09
CA LYS A 304 -10.02 -11.29 20.40
C LYS A 304 -11.05 -10.62 19.51
N ILE A 305 -10.92 -10.74 18.19
CA ILE A 305 -12.01 -10.38 17.27
C ILE A 305 -12.93 -11.60 17.18
N ASN A 306 -14.05 -11.57 17.91
CA ASN A 306 -15.04 -12.63 17.90
C ASN A 306 -16.08 -12.34 16.80
N ALA A 307 -15.95 -12.96 15.63
CA ALA A 307 -16.83 -12.73 14.48
C ALA A 307 -18.28 -13.25 14.65
N ARG A 308 -18.74 -13.52 15.88
CA ARG A 308 -20.01 -14.23 16.14
C ARG A 308 -20.87 -13.72 17.29
N GLU A 309 -20.43 -12.74 18.07
CA GLU A 309 -21.20 -12.21 19.19
C GLU A 309 -21.11 -10.69 19.23
N GLU A 310 -22.23 -10.04 19.50
CA GLU A 310 -22.31 -8.62 19.87
C GLU A 310 -21.76 -8.43 21.30
N THR A 311 -20.48 -8.74 21.52
CA THR A 311 -19.87 -8.63 22.84
C THR A 311 -19.30 -7.23 23.04
N VAL A 312 -20.13 -6.33 23.57
CA VAL A 312 -19.62 -5.23 24.39
C VAL A 312 -18.94 -5.88 25.60
N ILE A 313 -17.63 -5.72 25.72
CA ILE A 313 -16.87 -6.06 26.93
C ILE A 313 -16.43 -4.73 27.53
N ASN A 314 -17.04 -4.36 28.66
CA ASN A 314 -16.63 -3.24 29.51
C ASN A 314 -15.22 -3.43 30.07
#